data_AF-A0A2N1P4T8-F1
#
_entry.id   AF-A0A2N1P4T8-F1
#
_cell.length_a   1.000
_cell.length_b   1.000
_cell.length_c   1.000
_cell.angle_alpha   90.00
_cell.angle_beta   90.00
_cell.angle_gamma   90.00
#
_symmetry.space_group_name_H-M   'P 1'
#
loop_
_entity.id
_entity.type
_entity.pdbx_description
1 polymer ?
#
loop_
_entity_poly.entity_id
_entity_poly.type
_entity_poly.pdbx_seq_one_letter_code
_entity_poly.pdbx_strand_id
1 'polypeptide(L)'
;MGIFKFGNKTYTVDTEEFLSNFNEWDEDFARGMAPKVGIISDLSEDHWKIIHFIHDTFKKTGKCPLVYETCEINGIELDELEMLFPDGYHRGAIKIAGLRVG
;
A
#
# COMPACT_ATOMS: atom_id res chain seq x y z
N MET A 1 13.90 -8.72 10.66
CA MET A 1 12.73 -7.94 11.12
C MET A 1 13.25 -6.61 11.65
N GLY A 2 12.75 -5.52 11.11
CA GLY A 2 13.02 -4.15 11.52
C GLY A 2 11.81 -3.54 12.22
N ILE A 3 12.00 -2.33 12.74
CA ILE A 3 10.96 -1.54 13.38
C ILE A 3 10.78 -0.25 12.57
N PHE A 4 9.55 0.00 12.13
CA PHE A 4 9.15 1.27 11.53
C PHE A 4 8.34 2.09 12.54
N LYS A 5 8.59 3.40 12.63
CA LYS A 5 7.88 4.30 13.55
C LYS A 5 7.29 5.47 12.77
N PHE A 6 6.03 5.78 13.06
CA PHE A 6 5.35 6.94 12.51
C PHE A 6 4.35 7.48 13.54
N GLY A 7 4.41 8.79 13.81
CA GLY A 7 3.68 9.39 14.94
C GLY A 7 3.99 8.69 16.27
N ASN A 8 2.95 8.22 16.96
CA ASN A 8 3.06 7.47 18.21
C ASN A 8 2.96 5.94 18.03
N LYS A 9 3.03 5.46 16.78
CA LYS A 9 2.86 4.04 16.43
C LYS A 9 4.17 3.40 16.03
N THR A 10 4.23 2.08 16.23
CA THR A 10 5.39 1.24 15.94
C THR A 10 4.91 0.00 15.21
N TYR A 11 5.55 -0.32 14.08
CA TYR A 11 5.18 -1.41 13.18
C TYR A 11 6.35 -2.35 13.00
N THR A 12 6.06 -3.65 12.93
CA THR A 12 7.09 -4.65 12.59
C THR A 12 7.18 -4.78 11.08
N VAL A 13 8.36 -4.58 10.51
CA VAL A 13 8.59 -4.68 9.06
C VAL A 13 9.69 -5.68 8.72
N ASP A 14 9.69 -6.18 7.48
CA ASP A 14 10.77 -7.03 6.97
C ASP A 14 11.98 -6.20 6.50
N THR A 15 12.93 -6.83 5.82
CA THR A 15 14.14 -6.17 5.30
C THR A 15 13.88 -5.23 4.13
N GLU A 16 12.75 -5.40 3.45
CA GLU A 16 12.30 -4.54 2.34
C GLU A 16 11.21 -3.56 2.80
N GLU A 17 11.02 -3.42 4.11
CA GLU A 17 10.06 -2.55 4.76
C GLU A 17 8.59 -2.88 4.47
N PHE A 18 8.29 -4.12 4.10
CA PHE A 18 6.91 -4.62 4.09
C PHE A 18 6.42 -4.90 5.50
N LEU A 19 5.14 -4.59 5.76
CA LEU A 19 4.51 -4.89 7.04
C LEU A 19 4.54 -6.40 7.31
N SER A 20 5.08 -6.80 8.46
CA SER A 20 5.23 -8.21 8.82
C SER A 20 3.93 -8.82 9.34
N ASN A 21 3.04 -8.01 9.90
CA ASN A 21 1.76 -8.44 10.44
C ASN A 21 0.64 -7.61 9.81
N PHE A 22 -0.15 -8.23 8.94
CA PHE A 22 -1.27 -7.58 8.25
C PHE A 22 -2.24 -6.86 9.20
N ASN A 23 -2.46 -7.40 10.41
CA ASN A 23 -3.38 -6.83 11.38
C ASN A 23 -2.84 -5.58 12.09
N GLU A 24 -1.56 -5.24 11.93
CA GLU A 24 -0.98 -3.98 12.41
C GLU A 24 -1.23 -2.82 11.44
N TRP A 25 -1.79 -3.09 10.26
CA TRP A 25 -2.00 -2.04 9.26
C TRP A 25 -3.07 -1.05 9.71
N ASP A 26 -2.78 0.22 9.46
CA ASP A 26 -3.69 1.34 9.56
C ASP A 26 -3.26 2.47 8.62
N GLU A 27 -4.05 3.53 8.55
CA GLU A 27 -3.74 4.67 7.68
C GLU A 27 -2.43 5.39 8.07
N ASP A 28 -2.02 5.32 9.34
CA ASP A 28 -0.75 5.91 9.79
C ASP A 28 0.45 5.15 9.20
N PHE A 29 0.36 3.83 9.07
CA PHE A 29 1.37 3.05 8.35
C PHE A 29 1.48 3.49 6.89
N ALA A 30 0.34 3.60 6.19
CA ALA A 30 0.32 4.02 4.79
C ALA A 30 0.90 5.43 4.61
N ARG A 31 0.50 6.39 5.46
CA ARG A 31 1.05 7.76 5.47
C ARG A 31 2.55 7.77 5.73
N GLY A 32 3.02 6.98 6.69
CA GLY A 32 4.43 6.90 7.04
C GLY A 32 5.30 6.27 5.96
N MET A 33 4.74 5.32 5.18
CA MET A 33 5.46 4.65 4.09
C MET A 33 5.39 5.42 2.77
N ALA A 34 4.39 6.28 2.56
CA ALA A 34 4.20 7.03 1.31
C ALA A 34 5.48 7.74 0.81
N PRO A 35 6.25 8.47 1.65
CA PRO A 35 7.51 9.10 1.20
C PRO A 35 8.59 8.11 0.77
N LYS A 36 8.57 6.89 1.32
CA LYS A 36 9.56 5.85 1.01
C LYS A 36 9.32 5.18 -0.34
N VAL A 37 8.11 5.31 -0.88
CA VAL A 37 7.69 4.74 -2.18
C VAL A 37 7.50 5.82 -3.25
N GLY A 38 8.10 7.00 -3.04
CA GLY A 38 8.13 8.09 -4.01
C GLY A 38 6.96 9.08 -3.94
N ILE A 39 6.03 8.94 -2.97
CA ILE A 39 4.91 9.87 -2.80
C ILE A 39 5.32 10.97 -1.84
N ILE A 40 5.71 12.13 -2.39
CA ILE A 40 6.32 13.24 -1.63
C ILE A 40 5.26 14.11 -0.94
N SER A 41 4.07 14.22 -1.53
CA SER A 41 2.91 14.89 -0.93
C SER A 41 2.11 13.95 -0.03
N ASP A 42 1.08 14.48 0.63
CA ASP A 42 0.10 13.62 1.29
C ASP A 42 -0.60 12.68 0.29
N LEU A 43 -1.03 11.52 0.79
CA LEU A 43 -1.86 10.56 0.05
C LEU A 43 -3.20 11.22 -0.32
N SER A 44 -3.42 11.43 -1.61
CA SER A 44 -4.68 11.95 -2.15
C SER A 44 -5.82 10.94 -2.02
N GLU A 45 -7.06 11.38 -2.29
CA GLU A 45 -8.25 10.52 -2.31
C GLU A 45 -8.10 9.33 -3.25
N ASP A 46 -7.47 9.51 -4.41
CA ASP A 46 -7.28 8.43 -5.38
C ASP A 46 -6.25 7.40 -4.91
N HIS A 47 -5.21 7.82 -4.19
CA HIS A 47 -4.32 6.88 -3.50
C HIS A 47 -5.14 6.05 -2.49
N TRP A 48 -5.94 6.71 -1.65
CA TRP A 48 -6.72 6.03 -0.62
C TRP A 48 -7.72 5.03 -1.19
N LYS A 49 -8.40 5.35 -2.31
CA LYS A 49 -9.29 4.39 -3.00
C LYS A 49 -8.56 3.09 -3.34
N ILE A 50 -7.38 3.20 -3.94
CA ILE A 50 -6.60 2.04 -4.38
C ILE A 50 -6.03 1.27 -3.20
N ILE A 51 -5.47 1.97 -2.20
CA ILE A 51 -4.92 1.37 -0.97
C ILE A 51 -6.00 0.57 -0.24
N HIS A 52 -7.16 1.19 0.01
CA HIS A 52 -8.27 0.54 0.70
C HIS A 52 -8.85 -0.61 -0.12
N PHE A 53 -8.98 -0.46 -1.43
CA PHE A 53 -9.41 -1.56 -2.31
C PHE A 53 -8.49 -2.78 -2.17
N ILE A 54 -7.17 -2.59 -2.26
CA ILE A 54 -6.18 -3.67 -2.12
C ILE A 54 -6.27 -4.32 -0.74
N HIS A 55 -6.24 -3.51 0.32
CA HIS A 55 -6.28 -3.98 1.71
C HIS A 55 -7.57 -4.76 2.01
N ASP A 56 -8.72 -4.19 1.66
CA ASP A 56 -10.02 -4.81 1.92
C ASP A 56 -10.25 -6.06 1.07
N THR A 57 -9.74 -6.10 -0.16
CA THR A 57 -9.84 -7.29 -1.03
C THR A 57 -9.08 -8.45 -0.41
N PHE A 58 -7.86 -8.21 0.07
CA PHE A 58 -7.08 -9.23 0.77
C PHE A 58 -7.76 -9.64 2.08
N LYS A 59 -8.25 -8.68 2.87
CA LYS A 59 -8.97 -8.96 4.12
C LYS A 59 -10.19 -9.84 3.91
N LYS A 60 -10.94 -9.64 2.82
CA LYS A 60 -12.16 -10.39 2.49
C LYS A 60 -11.88 -11.75 1.87
N THR A 61 -10.86 -11.86 1.02
CA THR A 61 -10.67 -13.03 0.14
C THR A 61 -9.42 -13.85 0.46
N GLY A 62 -8.48 -13.30 1.23
CA GLY A 62 -7.15 -13.85 1.44
C GLY A 62 -6.24 -13.77 0.21
N LYS A 63 -6.65 -13.06 -0.84
CA LYS A 63 -5.92 -12.94 -2.10
C LYS A 63 -5.63 -11.48 -2.42
N CYS A 64 -4.39 -11.20 -2.83
CA CYS A 64 -4.03 -9.89 -3.34
C CYS A 64 -4.65 -9.74 -4.73
N PRO A 65 -5.35 -8.63 -5.03
CA PRO A 65 -5.84 -8.39 -6.38
C PRO A 65 -4.67 -8.23 -7.36
N LEU A 66 -4.93 -8.53 -8.62
CA LEU A 66 -3.99 -8.29 -9.70
C LEU A 66 -4.03 -6.81 -10.11
N VAL A 67 -2.96 -6.33 -10.75
CA VAL A 67 -2.86 -4.92 -11.17
C VAL A 67 -4.01 -4.53 -12.10
N TYR A 68 -4.39 -5.40 -13.04
CA TYR A 68 -5.50 -5.14 -13.96
C TYR A 68 -6.86 -5.12 -13.26
N GLU A 69 -7.10 -5.98 -12.27
CA GLU A 69 -8.34 -5.97 -11.47
C GLU A 69 -8.44 -4.69 -10.65
N THR A 70 -7.31 -4.23 -10.11
CA THR A 70 -7.24 -2.96 -9.38
C THR A 70 -7.55 -1.78 -10.29
N CYS A 71 -6.97 -1.75 -11.48
CA CYS A 71 -7.23 -0.70 -12.47
C CYS A 71 -8.71 -0.70 -12.90
N GLU A 72 -9.24 -1.86 -13.28
CA GLU A 72 -10.62 -2.02 -13.73
C GLU A 72 -11.65 -1.61 -12.66
N ILE A 73 -11.49 -2.07 -11.41
CA ILE A 73 -12.43 -1.76 -10.33
C ILE A 73 -12.37 -0.29 -9.91
N ASN A 74 -11.18 0.32 -9.94
CA ASN A 74 -11.02 1.74 -9.59
C ASN A 74 -11.28 2.69 -10.78
N GLY A 75 -11.51 2.15 -11.97
CA GLY A 75 -11.79 2.94 -13.18
C GLY A 75 -10.61 3.80 -13.61
N ILE A 76 -9.39 3.27 -13.48
CA ILE A 76 -8.15 3.95 -13.87
C ILE A 76 -7.36 3.11 -14.86
N GLU A 77 -6.52 3.77 -15.64
CA GLU A 77 -5.57 3.11 -16.53
C GLU A 77 -4.25 2.81 -15.80
N LEU A 78 -3.43 1.92 -16.40
CA LEU A 78 -2.12 1.56 -15.81
C LEU A 78 -1.19 2.76 -15.64
N ASP A 79 -1.16 3.66 -16.64
CA ASP A 79 -0.34 4.89 -16.60
C ASP A 79 -0.75 5.79 -15.42
N GLU A 80 -2.05 5.87 -15.12
CA GLU A 80 -2.55 6.65 -13.98
C GLU A 80 -2.15 6.00 -12.64
N LEU A 81 -2.19 4.67 -12.56
CA LEU A 81 -1.70 3.94 -11.40
C LEU A 81 -0.18 4.18 -11.18
N GLU A 82 0.63 4.20 -12.24
CA GLU A 82 2.06 4.51 -12.15
C GLU A 82 2.33 5.97 -11.74
N MET A 83 1.46 6.90 -12.16
CA MET A 83 1.53 8.30 -11.69
C MET A 83 1.19 8.43 -10.20
N LEU A 84 0.21 7.67 -9.71
CA LEU A 84 -0.17 7.64 -8.29
C LEU A 84 0.87 6.91 -7.43
N PHE A 85 1.47 5.84 -7.94
CA PHE A 85 2.46 5.04 -7.22
C PHE A 85 3.76 4.96 -8.04
N PRO A 86 4.72 5.90 -7.84
CA PRO A 86 5.96 5.94 -8.61
C PRO A 86 6.82 4.67 -8.49
N ASP A 87 6.76 3.99 -7.35
CA ASP A 87 7.40 2.68 -7.13
C ASP A 87 6.57 1.50 -7.69
N GLY A 88 5.53 1.80 -8.45
CA GLY A 88 4.64 0.84 -9.11
C GLY A 88 3.72 0.09 -8.15
N TYR A 89 3.01 -0.89 -8.72
CA TYR A 89 1.98 -1.66 -8.00
C TYR A 89 2.53 -2.44 -6.80
N HIS A 90 3.63 -3.17 -6.96
CA HIS A 90 4.16 -4.05 -5.92
C HIS A 90 4.89 -3.31 -4.80
N ARG A 91 5.84 -2.43 -5.15
CA ARG A 91 6.66 -1.73 -4.15
C ARG A 91 6.01 -0.45 -3.64
N GLY A 92 5.07 0.13 -4.39
CA GLY A 92 4.21 1.23 -3.96
C GLY A 92 2.89 0.74 -3.37
N ALA A 93 1.90 0.50 -4.23
CA ALA A 93 0.50 0.31 -3.80
C ALA A 93 0.30 -0.86 -2.81
N ILE A 94 0.80 -2.05 -3.13
CA ILE A 94 0.71 -3.25 -2.28
C ILE A 94 1.42 -3.04 -0.95
N LYS A 95 2.65 -2.47 -0.97
CA LYS A 95 3.43 -2.23 0.24
C LYS A 95 2.67 -1.33 1.20
N ILE A 96 2.19 -0.19 0.72
CA ILE A 96 1.51 0.78 1.60
C ILE A 96 0.10 0.34 1.99
N ALA A 97 -0.53 -0.58 1.24
CA ALA A 97 -1.74 -1.30 1.64
C ALA A 97 -1.49 -2.39 2.72
N GLY A 98 -0.24 -2.54 3.18
CA GLY A 98 0.11 -3.45 4.28
C GLY A 98 0.25 -4.91 3.87
N LEU A 99 0.42 -5.17 2.57
CA LEU A 99 0.52 -6.52 2.02
C LEU A 99 1.96 -6.86 1.64
N ARG A 100 2.28 -8.14 1.71
CA ARG A 100 3.49 -8.74 1.16
C ARG A 100 3.09 -9.93 0.30
N VAL A 101 3.17 -9.76 -1.01
CA VAL A 101 3.07 -10.88 -1.95
C VAL A 101 4.48 -11.39 -2.24
N GLY A 102 4.67 -12.69 -2.03
CA GLY A 102 5.92 -13.40 -2.33
C GLY A 102 5.91 -14.04 -3.71
#